data_AF-A0AAN6DEY7-F1
#
_entry.id   AF-A0AAN6DEY7-F1
#
_cell.length_a   1.000
_cell.length_b   1.000
_cell.length_c   1.000
_cell.angle_alpha   90.00
_cell.angle_beta   90.00
_cell.angle_gamma   90.00
#
_symmetry.space_group_name_H-M   'P 1'
#
loop_
_entity.id
_entity.type
_entity.pdbx_description
1 polymer ?
#
loop_
_entity_poly.entity_id
_entity_poly.type
_entity_poly.pdbx_seq_one_letter_code
_entity_poly.pdbx_strand_id
1 'polypeptide(L)'
;MSQQDYERLKKKLKDALNRKKDIDREVAKLEEDIFNKETAYLSEGAQHGNIIKGFENFTKTTTSTSSSRGKKIQFTDEDRIFSLSSATYVRHLKKINSGQMQGSLNPLLAQYDDDDDESEESTPRKRRT
;
A
#
# COMPACT_ATOMS: atom_id res chain seq x y z
N MET A 1 -12.95 21.63 -32.74
CA MET A 1 -12.05 21.76 -31.58
C MET A 1 -10.97 22.76 -31.96
N SER A 2 -10.80 23.86 -31.22
CA SER A 2 -9.75 24.84 -31.51
C SER A 2 -8.37 24.28 -31.14
N GLN A 3 -7.30 24.68 -31.83
CA GLN A 3 -5.93 24.35 -31.44
C GLN A 3 -5.63 24.78 -29.99
N GLN A 4 -6.25 25.87 -29.53
CA GLN A 4 -6.15 26.34 -28.15
C GLN A 4 -6.84 25.39 -27.15
N ASP A 5 -7.97 24.79 -27.53
CA ASP A 5 -8.68 23.83 -26.68
C ASP A 5 -7.87 22.54 -26.52
N TYR A 6 -7.21 22.10 -27.60
CA TYR A 6 -6.33 20.93 -27.59
C TYR A 6 -5.14 21.13 -26.64
N GLU A 7 -4.41 22.25 -26.76
CA GLU A 7 -3.27 22.54 -25.87
C GLU A 7 -3.71 22.68 -24.40
N ARG A 8 -4.86 23.30 -24.16
CA ARG A 8 -5.44 23.40 -22.81
C ARG A 8 -5.76 22.02 -22.23
N LEU A 9 -6.37 21.14 -23.03
CA LEU A 9 -6.74 19.80 -22.58
C LEU A 9 -5.50 18.92 -22.35
N LYS A 10 -4.50 19.02 -23.23
CA LYS A 10 -3.19 18.35 -23.10
C LYS A 10 -2.50 18.75 -21.80
N LYS A 11 -2.44 20.04 -21.48
CA LYS A 11 -1.89 20.52 -20.21
C LYS A 11 -2.66 19.98 -19.00
N LYS A 12 -4.00 20.05 -19.03
CA LYS A 12 -4.85 19.54 -17.95
C LYS A 12 -4.65 18.04 -17.72
N LEU A 13 -4.49 17.26 -18.79
CA LEU A 13 -4.20 15.84 -18.70
C LEU A 13 -2.84 15.59 -18.04
N LYS A 14 -1.80 16.30 -18.46
CA LYS A 14 -0.46 16.20 -17.87
C LYS A 14 -0.47 16.52 -16.37
N ASP A 15 -1.14 17.60 -15.98
CA ASP A 15 -1.27 18.00 -14.57
C ASP A 15 -2.04 16.94 -13.76
N ALA A 16 -3.10 16.36 -14.34
CA ALA A 16 -3.87 15.30 -13.69
C ALA A 16 -3.06 14.01 -13.53
N LEU A 17 -2.24 13.63 -14.52
CA LEU A 17 -1.36 12.48 -14.44
C LEU A 17 -0.29 12.65 -13.36
N ASN A 18 0.34 13.82 -13.29
CA ASN A 18 1.31 14.12 -12.23
C ASN A 18 0.66 14.05 -10.85
N ARG A 19 -0.52 14.66 -10.69
CA ARG A 19 -1.26 14.61 -9.43
C ARG A 19 -1.64 13.18 -9.04
N LYS A 20 -2.02 12.35 -10.01
CA LYS A 20 -2.27 10.92 -9.78
C LYS A 20 -0.99 10.23 -9.26
N LYS A 21 0.15 10.42 -9.93
CA LYS A 21 1.44 9.86 -9.51
C LYS A 21 1.81 10.27 -8.08
N ASP A 22 1.55 11.51 -7.69
CA ASP A 22 1.83 11.98 -6.32
C ASP A 22 0.91 11.34 -5.27
N ILE A 23 -0.39 11.23 -5.57
CA ILE A 23 -1.36 10.55 -4.69
C ILE A 23 -1.00 9.08 -4.54
N ASP A 24 -0.64 8.40 -5.63
CA ASP A 24 -0.27 6.99 -5.61
C ASP A 24 0.96 6.74 -4.70
N ARG A 25 1.94 7.67 -4.72
CA ARG A 25 3.09 7.64 -3.80
C ARG A 25 2.70 7.87 -2.34
N GLU A 26 1.78 8.81 -2.08
CA GLU A 26 1.31 9.10 -0.72
C GLU A 26 0.55 7.91 -0.14
N VAL A 27 -0.31 7.28 -0.93
CA VAL A 27 -1.02 6.06 -0.55
C VAL A 27 -0.03 4.94 -0.20
N ALA A 28 0.99 4.72 -1.04
CA ALA A 28 2.02 3.72 -0.79
C ALA A 28 2.71 3.91 0.57
N LYS A 29 3.09 5.16 0.87
CA LYS A 29 3.73 5.51 2.14
C LYS A 29 2.82 5.28 3.34
N LEU A 30 1.54 5.65 3.23
CA LEU A 30 0.58 5.44 4.30
C LEU A 30 0.32 3.96 4.56
N GLU A 31 0.26 3.14 3.51
CA GLU A 31 0.12 1.68 3.63
C GLU A 31 1.32 1.06 4.37
N GLU A 32 2.54 1.49 4.05
CA GLU A 32 3.75 1.08 4.77
C GLU A 32 3.70 1.48 6.25
N ASP A 33 3.33 2.74 6.53
CA ASP A 33 3.20 3.25 7.90
C ASP A 33 2.16 2.45 8.71
N ILE A 34 1.03 2.09 8.09
CA ILE A 34 -0.01 1.25 8.70
C ILE A 34 0.56 -0.13 9.02
N PHE A 35 1.21 -0.78 8.07
CA PHE A 35 1.78 -2.12 8.25
C PHE A 35 2.82 -2.15 9.38
N ASN A 36 3.68 -1.14 9.45
CA ASN A 36 4.70 -1.02 10.48
C ASN A 36 4.08 -0.82 11.87
N LYS A 37 3.06 0.05 11.97
CA LYS A 37 2.31 0.28 13.22
C LYS A 37 1.56 -0.95 13.67
N GLU A 38 0.93 -1.68 12.75
CA GLU A 38 0.27 -2.96 13.08
C GLU A 38 1.28 -3.96 13.63
N THR A 39 2.45 -4.09 13.00
CA THR A 39 3.51 -4.99 13.46
C THR A 39 3.95 -4.64 14.89
N ALA A 40 4.22 -3.36 15.16
CA ALA A 40 4.60 -2.88 16.48
C ALA A 40 3.49 -3.16 17.51
N TYR A 41 2.25 -2.75 17.23
CA TYR A 41 1.12 -2.91 18.13
C TYR A 41 0.81 -4.38 18.46
N LEU A 42 0.84 -5.26 17.46
CA LEU A 42 0.52 -6.68 17.64
C LEU A 42 1.66 -7.45 18.29
N SER A 43 2.91 -7.02 18.13
CA SER A 43 4.05 -7.58 18.86
C SER A 43 4.05 -7.23 20.35
N GLU A 44 3.65 -6.00 20.71
CA GLU A 44 3.68 -5.50 22.08
C GLU A 44 2.40 -5.86 22.87
N GLY A 45 1.24 -5.82 22.20
CA GLY A 45 -0.08 -6.11 22.78
C GLY A 45 -0.35 -7.58 23.09
N ALA A 46 0.57 -8.51 22.76
CA ALA A 46 0.36 -9.95 22.91
C ALA A 46 0.13 -10.42 24.37
N GLN A 47 0.46 -9.59 25.37
CA GLN A 47 0.35 -9.93 26.79
C GLN A 47 -0.99 -9.55 27.44
N HIS A 48 -1.59 -8.42 27.04
CA HIS A 48 -2.75 -7.84 27.73
C HIS A 48 -4.06 -7.92 26.92
N GLY A 49 -3.97 -8.38 25.67
CA GLY A 49 -5.06 -8.34 24.71
C GLY A 49 -4.84 -7.26 23.65
N ASN A 50 -5.57 -7.35 22.55
CA ASN A 50 -5.46 -6.41 21.43
C ASN A 50 -6.84 -6.14 20.83
N ILE A 51 -6.96 -5.07 20.02
CA ILE A 51 -8.23 -4.69 19.40
C ILE A 51 -8.85 -5.77 18.50
N ILE A 52 -8.07 -6.76 18.08
CA ILE A 52 -8.47 -7.77 17.10
C ILE A 52 -9.10 -8.99 17.79
N LYS A 53 -8.50 -9.43 18.90
CA LYS A 53 -8.92 -10.63 19.66
C LYS A 53 -9.56 -10.30 21.00
N GLY A 54 -9.59 -9.02 21.38
CA GLY A 54 -10.18 -8.52 22.61
C GLY A 54 -9.21 -8.41 23.79
N PHE A 55 -9.71 -7.84 24.89
CA PHE A 55 -8.97 -7.53 26.11
C PHE A 55 -9.39 -8.40 27.31
N GLU A 56 -9.90 -9.61 27.06
CA GLU A 56 -10.39 -10.51 28.12
C GLU A 56 -9.31 -10.89 29.14
N ASN A 57 -8.03 -10.81 28.75
CA ASN A 57 -6.90 -11.08 29.64
C ASN A 57 -6.59 -9.93 30.62
N PHE A 58 -7.14 -8.74 30.41
CA PHE A 58 -6.92 -7.59 31.29
C PHE A 58 -7.51 -7.79 32.69
N THR A 59 -8.66 -8.49 32.79
CA THR A 59 -9.37 -8.71 34.07
C THR A 59 -8.96 -9.99 34.80
N LYS A 60 -8.30 -10.94 34.11
CA LYS A 60 -7.91 -12.24 34.69
C LYS A 60 -6.62 -12.18 35.50
N THR A 61 -5.75 -11.19 35.23
CA THR A 61 -4.45 -11.03 35.90
C THR A 61 -4.59 -10.69 37.40
N THR A 62 -5.72 -10.14 37.84
CA THR A 62 -5.95 -9.78 39.25
C THR A 62 -6.50 -10.91 40.13
N THR A 63 -7.01 -12.03 39.57
CA THR A 63 -7.81 -12.98 40.37
C THR A 63 -7.36 -14.45 40.31
N SER A 64 -6.29 -14.83 39.60
CA SER A 64 -5.93 -16.26 39.52
C SER A 64 -4.42 -16.53 39.47
N THR A 65 -3.91 -17.07 40.59
CA THR A 65 -2.59 -17.71 40.77
C THR A 65 -2.51 -19.13 40.19
N SER A 66 -3.39 -19.51 39.26
CA SER A 66 -3.46 -20.88 38.72
C SER A 66 -2.92 -20.98 37.29
N SER A 67 -1.63 -21.34 37.20
CA SER A 67 -1.03 -22.29 36.25
C SER A 67 -1.28 -22.24 34.72
N SER A 68 -2.13 -21.38 34.15
CA SER A 68 -2.17 -21.19 32.70
C SER A 68 -1.17 -20.11 32.32
N ARG A 69 0.08 -20.52 32.06
CA ARG A 69 1.06 -19.66 31.36
C ARG A 69 0.33 -19.05 30.18
N GLY A 70 0.04 -17.75 30.25
CA GLY A 70 -0.79 -17.04 29.29
C GLY A 70 -0.30 -17.39 27.89
N LYS A 71 -1.13 -18.08 27.11
CA LYS A 71 -0.81 -18.37 25.72
C LYS A 71 -0.62 -17.00 25.07
N LYS A 72 0.64 -16.63 24.80
CA LYS A 72 0.96 -15.43 24.02
C LYS A 72 0.02 -15.43 22.83
N ILE A 73 -0.75 -14.36 22.67
CA ILE A 73 -1.69 -14.26 21.57
C ILE A 73 -0.85 -14.31 20.30
N GLN A 74 -0.94 -15.43 19.59
CA GLN A 74 -0.20 -15.59 18.34
C GLN A 74 -0.83 -14.67 17.31
N PHE A 75 0.04 -13.86 16.73
CA PHE A 75 -0.28 -12.95 15.66
C PHE A 75 -0.02 -13.67 14.33
N THR A 76 -1.00 -13.57 13.43
CA THR A 76 -0.94 -14.08 12.06
C THR A 76 -1.13 -12.94 11.07
N ASP A 77 -0.69 -13.08 9.82
CA ASP A 77 -0.90 -12.02 8.82
C ASP A 77 -2.39 -11.77 8.51
N GLU A 78 -3.26 -12.74 8.80
CA GLU A 78 -4.72 -12.59 8.73
C GLU A 78 -5.26 -11.62 9.79
N ASP A 79 -4.51 -11.41 10.88
CA ASP A 79 -4.85 -10.44 11.92
C ASP A 79 -4.46 -9.01 11.50
N ARG A 80 -3.92 -8.74 10.30
CA ARG A 80 -3.57 -7.37 9.86
C ARG A 80 -4.76 -6.63 9.26
N ILE A 81 -5.81 -6.44 10.05
CA ILE A 81 -7.11 -5.95 9.56
C ILE A 81 -7.05 -4.56 8.92
N PHE A 82 -6.12 -3.69 9.32
CA PHE A 82 -5.98 -2.36 8.74
C PHE A 82 -5.25 -2.43 7.40
N SER A 83 -4.18 -3.21 7.29
CA SER A 83 -3.54 -3.45 5.98
C SER A 83 -4.49 -4.18 5.02
N LEU A 84 -5.24 -5.18 5.50
CA LEU A 84 -6.22 -5.93 4.71
C LEU A 84 -7.42 -5.07 4.25
N SER A 85 -7.63 -3.90 4.87
CA SER A 85 -8.67 -2.96 4.42
C SER A 85 -8.30 -2.23 3.12
N SER A 86 -7.01 -2.20 2.74
CA SER A 86 -6.59 -1.64 1.45
C SER A 86 -6.71 -2.66 0.31
N ALA A 87 -7.49 -2.32 -0.71
CA ALA A 87 -7.57 -3.10 -1.94
C ALA A 87 -6.22 -3.17 -2.68
N THR A 88 -5.39 -2.12 -2.58
CA THR A 88 -4.05 -2.09 -3.20
C THR A 88 -3.11 -3.07 -2.48
N TYR A 89 -3.12 -3.07 -1.15
CA TYR A 89 -2.39 -4.03 -0.34
C TYR A 89 -2.83 -5.48 -0.63
N VAL A 90 -4.14 -5.77 -0.65
CA VAL A 90 -4.65 -7.11 -0.93
C VAL A 90 -4.28 -7.60 -2.34
N ARG A 91 -4.33 -6.72 -3.35
CA ARG A 91 -3.87 -7.05 -4.71
C ARG A 91 -2.38 -7.39 -4.71
N HIS A 92 -1.57 -6.63 -4.00
CA HIS A 92 -0.12 -6.86 -3.90
C HIS A 92 0.19 -8.19 -3.19
N LEU A 93 -0.47 -8.47 -2.07
CA LEU A 93 -0.34 -9.73 -1.34
C LEU A 93 -0.70 -10.94 -2.22
N LYS A 94 -1.77 -10.85 -3.02
CA LYS A 94 -2.14 -11.89 -3.99
C LYS A 94 -1.08 -12.09 -5.08
N LYS A 95 -0.49 -11.01 -5.60
CA LYS A 95 0.60 -11.09 -6.60
C LYS A 95 1.82 -11.81 -6.04
N ILE A 96 2.24 -11.47 -4.81
CA ILE A 96 3.33 -12.16 -4.10
C ILE A 96 3.00 -13.65 -3.95
N ASN A 97 1.80 -13.97 -3.44
CA ASN A 97 1.40 -15.35 -3.18
C ASN A 97 1.25 -16.18 -4.46
N SER A 98 0.94 -15.56 -5.60
CA SER A 98 0.85 -16.21 -6.91
C SER A 98 2.23 -16.48 -7.56
N GLY A 99 3.34 -16.11 -6.90
CA GLY A 99 4.69 -16.26 -7.45
C GLY A 99 4.99 -15.32 -8.62
N GLN A 100 4.07 -14.40 -8.95
CA GLN A 100 4.24 -13.43 -10.02
C GLN A 100 5.13 -12.24 -9.63
N MET A 101 5.51 -12.12 -8.36
CA MET A 101 6.48 -11.13 -7.89
C MET A 101 7.46 -11.72 -6.88
N GLN A 102 8.76 -11.53 -7.13
CA GLN A 102 9.83 -12.00 -6.28
C GLN A 102 10.27 -10.89 -5.31
N GLY A 103 9.88 -11.02 -4.04
CA GLY A 103 10.53 -10.45 -2.87
C GLY A 103 10.90 -8.96 -2.87
N SER A 104 9.95 -8.10 -2.49
CA SER A 104 10.13 -6.88 -1.68
C SER A 104 8.76 -6.20 -1.58
N LEU A 105 8.38 -5.70 -0.38
CA LEU A 105 7.20 -4.82 -0.21
C LEU A 105 7.40 -3.44 -0.87
N ASN A 106 8.53 -3.24 -1.54
CA ASN A 106 8.88 -2.04 -2.26
C ASN A 106 8.82 -2.16 -3.81
N PRO A 107 7.66 -2.46 -4.46
CA PRO A 107 7.52 -2.35 -5.91
C PRO A 107 6.57 -1.23 -6.36
N LEU A 108 5.99 -0.42 -5.47
CA LEU A 108 5.06 0.66 -5.89
C LEU A 108 5.73 1.80 -6.65
N LEU A 109 7.06 1.90 -6.70
CA LEU A 109 7.76 2.88 -7.52
C LEU A 109 8.01 2.36 -8.95
N ALA A 110 8.39 1.09 -9.13
CA ALA A 110 8.88 0.58 -10.40
C ALA A 110 7.80 0.37 -11.48
N GLN A 111 6.53 0.22 -11.09
CA GLN A 111 5.45 -0.07 -12.05
C GLN A 111 4.77 1.19 -12.64
N TYR A 112 5.14 2.40 -12.20
CA TYR A 112 4.65 3.65 -12.81
C TYR A 112 5.62 4.30 -13.80
N ASP A 113 6.81 3.72 -13.96
CA ASP A 113 7.87 4.24 -14.84
C ASP A 113 7.93 3.54 -16.21
N ASP A 114 7.25 2.40 -16.41
CA ASP A 114 7.45 1.54 -17.61
C ASP A 114 6.44 1.74 -18.75
N ASP A 115 5.41 2.58 -18.59
CA ASP A 115 4.36 2.79 -19.62
C ASP A 115 4.47 4.14 -20.38
N ASP A 116 5.49 4.98 -20.12
CA ASP A 116 5.60 6.34 -20.67
C ASP A 116 6.85 6.60 -21.56
N ASP A 117 7.54 5.56 -22.07
CA ASP A 117 8.64 5.72 -23.07
C ASP A 117 8.30 5.11 -24.45
N GLU A 118 7.13 5.46 -25.00
CA GLU A 118 6.79 5.17 -26.39
C GLU A 118 6.63 6.47 -27.20
N SER A 119 7.73 6.86 -27.84
CA SER A 119 7.84 7.63 -29.09
C SER A 119 7.47 9.12 -29.10
N GLU A 120 8.47 9.97 -28.83
CA GLU A 120 8.58 11.26 -29.53
C GLU A 120 8.86 10.99 -31.03
N GLU A 121 7.81 10.72 -31.81
CA GLU A 121 7.92 10.69 -33.28
C GLU A 121 8.21 12.12 -33.77
N SER A 122 9.50 12.38 -33.98
CA SER A 122 10.03 13.55 -34.64
C SER A 122 9.48 13.66 -36.06
N THR A 123 8.37 14.37 -36.26
CA THR A 123 7.91 14.68 -37.62
C THR A 123 8.89 15.65 -38.27
N PRO A 124 9.58 15.29 -39.38
CA PRO A 124 10.53 16.18 -40.02
C PRO A 124 9.77 17.26 -40.79
N ARG A 125 10.02 18.54 -40.45
CA ARG A 125 9.53 19.68 -41.23
C ARG A 125 10.33 19.76 -42.54
N LYS A 126 9.86 19.04 -43.57
CA LYS A 126 10.43 19.12 -44.93
C LYS A 126 10.30 20.55 -45.45
N ARG A 127 11.43 21.26 -45.52
CA ARG A 127 11.59 22.44 -46.39
C ARG A 127 11.60 21.94 -47.84
N ARG A 128 10.71 22.46 -48.68
CA ARG A 128 10.86 22.53 -50.15
C ARG A 128 10.35 23.91 -50.58
N THR A 129 11.30 24.77 -50.92
CA THR A 129 11.53 25.41 -52.24
C THR A 129 10.56 26.55 -52.49
#